data_AF-A0A7J5G7K7-F1
#
_entry.id   AF-A0A7J5G7K7-F1
#
_cell.length_a   1.000
_cell.length_b   1.000
_cell.length_c   1.000
_cell.angle_alpha   90.00
_cell.angle_beta   90.00
_cell.angle_gamma   90.00
#
_symmetry.space_group_name_H-M   'P 1'
#
loop_
_entity.id
_entity.type
_entity.pdbx_description
1 polymer ?
#
loop_
_entity_poly.entity_id
_entity_poly.type
_entity_poly.pdbx_seq_one_letter_code
_entity_poly.pdbx_strand_id
1 'polypeptide(L)' 'MKTYADTFKDKIIGLSEEELQNLRDSSFDKIEVYRERLAIVSNDKKVHDLTVSIRRKKIEIREINKLLKQCHTT' A
#
# COMPACT_ATOMS: atom_id res chain seq x y z
N MET A 1 -17.63 9.59 -7.38
CA MET A 1 -17.15 8.89 -6.17
C MET A 1 -15.64 8.76 -6.28
N LYS A 2 -14.85 9.26 -5.32
CA LYS A 2 -13.40 9.06 -5.33
C LYS A 2 -13.10 7.59 -4.99
N THR A 3 -12.16 6.98 -5.70
CA THR A 3 -11.69 5.62 -5.39
C THR A 3 -10.73 5.67 -4.19
N TYR A 4 -10.39 4.49 -3.67
CA TYR A 4 -9.35 4.37 -2.64
C TYR A 4 -8.00 4.90 -3.14
N ALA A 5 -7.66 4.65 -4.41
CA ALA A 5 -6.41 5.12 -5.01
C ALA A 5 -6.38 6.66 -5.07
N ASP A 6 -7.48 7.30 -5.48
CA ASP A 6 -7.56 8.76 -5.54
C ASP A 6 -7.36 9.38 -4.16
N THR A 7 -8.06 8.85 -3.16
CA THR A 7 -7.94 9.32 -1.77
C THR A 7 -6.54 9.11 -1.21
N PHE A 8 -5.87 8.01 -1.59
CA PHE A 8 -4.51 7.75 -1.13
C PHE A 8 -3.48 8.67 -1.81
N LYS A 9 -3.63 8.91 -3.11
CA LYS A 9 -2.77 9.83 -3.87
C LYS A 9 -2.80 11.23 -3.26
N ASP A 10 -3.98 11.74 -2.93
CA ASP A 10 -4.16 13.05 -2.29
C ASP A 10 -3.39 13.16 -0.97
N LYS A 11 -3.19 12.05 -0.24
CA LYS A 11 -2.46 12.03 1.04
C LYS A 11 -0.94 12.05 0.89
N ILE A 12 -0.42 11.56 -0.23
CA ILE A 12 1.03 11.34 -0.41
C ILE A 12 1.68 12.33 -1.37
N ILE A 13 0.90 13.16 -2.07
CA ILE A 13 1.39 14.07 -3.13
C ILE A 13 2.36 15.14 -2.63
N GLY A 14 2.31 15.49 -1.34
CA GLY A 14 3.20 16.49 -0.73
C GLY A 14 4.36 15.90 0.08
N LEU A 15 4.52 14.56 0.08
CA LEU A 15 5.61 13.91 0.80
C LEU A 15 6.93 14.03 0.05
N SER A 16 8.01 14.15 0.80
CA SER A 16 9.38 14.05 0.28
C SER A 16 9.70 12.65 -0.25
N GLU A 17 10.77 12.54 -1.04
CA GLU A 17 11.21 11.25 -1.57
C GLU A 17 11.52 10.24 -0.45
N GLU A 18 12.19 10.68 0.62
CA GLU A 18 12.51 9.85 1.78
C GLU A 18 11.23 9.34 2.48
N GLU A 19 10.25 10.22 2.71
CA GLU A 19 8.96 9.84 3.28
C GLU A 19 8.20 8.84 2.39
N LEU A 20 8.25 9.03 1.07
CA LEU A 20 7.66 8.10 0.11
C LEU A 20 8.37 6.73 0.14
N GLN A 21 9.70 6.69 0.20
CA GLN A 21 10.47 5.45 0.33
C GLN A 21 10.13 4.72 1.63
N ASN A 22 10.13 5.43 2.77
CA ASN A 22 9.76 4.88 4.07
C ASN A 22 8.32 4.31 4.08
N LEU A 23 7.38 5.01 3.47
CA LEU A 23 5.98 4.57 3.38
C LEU A 23 5.83 3.33 2.49
N ARG A 24 6.61 3.24 1.41
CA ARG A 24 6.65 2.08 0.52
C ARG A 24 7.15 0.85 1.27
N ASP A 25 8.26 1.00 1.99
CA ASP A 25 8.92 -0.11 2.67
C ASP A 25 8.04 -0.61 3.83
N SER A 26 7.47 0.30 4.63
CA SER A 26 6.45 -0.04 5.64
C SER A 26 5.22 -0.76 5.05
N SER A 27 4.85 -0.45 3.80
CA SER A 27 3.75 -1.11 3.12
C SER A 27 4.09 -2.53 2.67
N PHE A 28 5.35 -2.78 2.29
CA PHE A 28 5.84 -4.13 2.02
C PHE A 28 5.84 -5.00 3.29
N ASP A 29 6.37 -4.47 4.41
CA ASP A 29 6.38 -5.18 5.69
C ASP A 29 4.96 -5.58 6.13
N LYS A 30 4.00 -4.66 6.00
CA LYS A 30 2.59 -4.95 6.32
C LYS A 30 1.99 -6.03 5.44
N ILE A 31 2.36 -6.11 4.15
CA ILE A 31 1.89 -7.17 3.26
C ILE A 31 2.44 -8.52 3.72
N GLU A 32 3.70 -8.59 4.14
CA GLU A 32 4.31 -9.82 4.65
C GLU A 32 3.58 -10.32 5.90
N VAL A 33 3.36 -9.44 6.89
CA VAL A 33 2.58 -9.77 8.10
C VAL A 33 1.16 -10.25 7.75
N TYR A 34 0.51 -9.66 6.75
CA TYR A 34 -0.83 -10.12 6.32
C TYR A 34 -0.78 -11.49 5.63
N ARG A 35 0.28 -11.80 4.88
CA ARG A 35 0.47 -13.11 4.24
C ARG A 35 0.72 -14.21 5.27
N GLU A 36 1.56 -13.94 6.26
CA GLU A 36 1.80 -14.87 7.37
C GLU A 36 0.50 -15.17 8.12
N ARG A 37 -0.30 -14.13 8.42
CA ARG A 37 -1.63 -14.31 9.04
C ARG A 37 -2.60 -15.09 8.18
N LEU A 38 -2.57 -14.89 6.85
CA LEU A 38 -3.41 -15.65 5.91
C LEU A 38 -3.07 -17.14 5.92
N ALA A 39 -1.81 -17.51 6.16
CA ALA A 39 -1.40 -18.91 6.19
C ALA A 39 -1.96 -19.68 7.41
N ILE A 40 -2.34 -18.98 8.48
CA ILE A 40 -2.80 -19.61 9.74
C ILE A 40 -4.30 -19.43 10.01
N VAL A 41 -4.97 -18.49 9.34
CA VAL A 41 -6.37 -18.18 9.59
C VAL A 41 -7.30 -18.99 8.69
N SER A 42 -8.28 -19.66 9.30
CA SER A 42 -9.28 -20.48 8.60
C SER A 42 -10.67 -19.83 8.54
N ASN A 43 -10.85 -18.68 9.17
CA ASN A 43 -12.13 -17.97 9.17
C ASN A 43 -12.29 -17.15 7.88
N ASP A 44 -13.29 -17.48 7.06
CA ASP A 44 -13.53 -16.85 5.75
C ASP A 44 -13.61 -15.33 5.79
N LYS A 45 -14.27 -14.77 6.82
CA LYS A 45 -14.37 -13.32 6.98
C LYS A 45 -12.99 -12.70 7.21
N LYS A 46 -12.19 -13.28 8.10
CA LYS A 46 -10.81 -12.82 8.34
C LYS A 46 -9.91 -13.00 7.11
N VAL A 47 -10.07 -14.10 6.37
CA VAL A 47 -9.36 -14.34 5.10
C VAL A 47 -9.71 -13.25 4.08
N HIS A 48 -10.98 -12.91 3.94
CA HIS A 48 -11.45 -11.83 3.07
C HIS A 48 -10.86 -10.49 3.49
N ASP A 49 -10.97 -10.11 4.77
CA ASP A 49 -10.48 -8.84 5.30
C ASP A 49 -8.97 -8.67 5.09
N LEU A 50 -8.18 -9.71 5.32
CA LEU A 50 -6.73 -9.70 5.06
C LEU A 50 -6.43 -9.61 3.57
N THR A 51 -7.17 -10.32 2.73
CA THR A 51 -7.01 -10.26 1.27
C THR A 51 -7.29 -8.85 0.73
N VAL A 52 -8.35 -8.20 1.22
CA VAL A 52 -8.67 -6.81 0.89
C VAL A 52 -7.57 -5.87 1.38
N SER A 53 -7.04 -6.09 2.59
CA SER A 53 -5.95 -5.28 3.17
C SER A 53 -4.68 -5.36 2.32
N ILE A 54 -4.30 -6.55 1.86
CA ILE A 54 -3.17 -6.74 0.94
C ILE A 54 -3.42 -6.01 -0.38
N ARG A 55 -4.63 -6.11 -0.95
CA ARG A 55 -4.98 -5.41 -2.20
C ARG A 55 -4.84 -3.90 -2.05
N ARG A 56 -5.29 -3.33 -0.93
CA ARG A 56 -5.11 -1.90 -0.63
C ARG A 56 -3.63 -1.52 -0.55
N LYS A 57 -2.80 -2.28 0.18
CA LYS A 57 -1.36 -2.02 0.26
C LYS A 57 -0.64 -2.10 -1.08
N LYS A 58 -1.05 -3.02 -1.96
CA LYS A 58 -0.54 -3.07 -3.35
C LYS A 58 -0.89 -1.81 -4.15
N ILE A 59 -2.09 -1.25 -3.95
CA ILE A 59 -2.47 0.03 -4.55
C ILE A 59 -1.60 1.15 -3.99
N GLU A 60 -1.40 1.20 -2.67
CA GLU A 60 -0.55 2.20 -2.02
C GLU A 60 0.87 2.21 -2.62
N ILE A 61 1.53 1.04 -2.67
CA ILE A 61 2.87 0.87 -3.26
C ILE A 61 2.90 1.33 -4.72
N ARG A 62 1.87 0.99 -5.50
CA ARG A 62 1.79 1.39 -6.91
C ARG A 62 1.74 2.91 -7.05
N GLU A 63 0.93 3.60 -6.26
CA GLU A 63 0.84 5.07 -6.34
C GLU A 63 2.13 5.75 -5.84
N ILE A 64 2.75 5.23 -4.77
CA ILE A 64 4.06 5.72 -4.30
C ILE A 64 5.13 5.57 -5.40
N ASN A 65 5.22 4.39 -6.03
CA ASN A 65 6.19 4.15 -7.09
C ASN A 65 5.99 5.04 -8.32
N LYS A 66 4.75 5.46 -8.61
CA LYS A 66 4.51 6.45 -9.68
C LYS A 66 5.10 7.81 -9.31
N LEU A 67 4.93 8.27 -8.07
CA LEU A 67 5.48 9.54 -7.61
C LEU A 67 7.01 9.51 -7.55
N LEU A 68 7.61 8.45 -7.00
CA LEU A 68 9.06 8.30 -6.97
C LEU A 68 9.68 8.35 -8.38
N LYS A 69 9.05 7.69 -9.37
CA LYS A 69 9.50 7.78 -10.77
C LYS A 69 9.41 9.20 -11.34
N GLN A 70 8.41 9.98 -10.95
CA GLN A 70 8.27 11.38 -11.36
C GLN A 70 9.36 12.27 -10.74
N CYS A 71 9.74 12.04 -9.48
CA CYS A 71 10.85 12.74 -8.84
C CYS A 71 12.18 12.56 -9.59
N HIS A 72 12.45 11.35 -10.10
CA HIS A 72 13.70 11.04 -10.81
C HIS A 72 13.74 11.43 -12.31
N THR A 73 12.63 11.93 -12.87
CA THR A 73 12.56 12.34 -14.29
C THR A 73 12.68 13.86 -14.49
N THR A 74 13.05 14.59 -13.43
CA THR A 74 13.30 16.03 -13.43
C THR A 74 14.78 16.30 -13.20
#